data_AF-A0A937AVR9-F1
#
_entry.id   AF-A0A937AVR9-F1
#
_cell.length_a   1.000
_cell.length_b   1.000
_cell.length_c   1.000
_cell.angle_alpha   90.00
_cell.angle_beta   90.00
_cell.angle_gamma   90.00
#
_symmetry.space_group_name_H-M   'P 1'
#
loop_
_entity.id
_entity.type
_entity.pdbx_description
1 polymer ?
#
loop_
_entity_poly.entity_id
_entity_poly.type
_entity_poly.pdbx_seq_one_letter_code
_entity_poly.pdbx_strand_id
1 'polypeptide(L)'
;MSRVAALSAPVFVVAQYDPYIFTSPQRHGDIEHRRALTVPKCATEAGLPALDLFESMRDLISAHGLTAAYATNTDHHNASGNWFTAEATAAELRRRGMVSEPAPQPLANCPGSGPSAPRSSRLKISFDRSSSTVLPSLPSTTISPWTMSWL
;
A
#
# COMPACT_ATOMS: atom_id res chain seq x y z
N MET A 1 9.69 -26.07 -3.38
CA MET A 1 10.02 -25.51 -2.06
C MET A 1 11.31 -26.07 -1.46
N SER A 2 11.67 -27.35 -1.67
CA SER A 2 12.87 -27.99 -1.08
C SER A 2 14.21 -27.27 -1.32
N ARG A 3 14.39 -26.66 -2.50
CA ARG A 3 15.63 -25.92 -2.83
C ARG A 3 15.82 -24.65 -2.00
N VAL A 4 14.75 -23.97 -1.61
CA VAL A 4 14.82 -22.70 -0.85
C VAL A 4 15.03 -22.98 0.64
N ALA A 5 14.40 -24.02 1.18
CA ALA A 5 14.65 -24.48 2.54
C ALA A 5 16.10 -24.96 2.75
N ALA A 6 16.78 -25.41 1.70
CA ALA A 6 18.18 -25.82 1.75
C ALA A 6 19.19 -24.65 1.87
N LEU A 7 18.75 -23.39 1.72
CA LEU A 7 19.64 -22.22 1.73
C LEU A 7 20.10 -21.76 3.13
N SER A 8 19.73 -22.48 4.20
CA SER A 8 20.01 -22.11 5.61
C SER A 8 19.60 -20.67 5.99
N ALA A 9 18.79 -20.02 5.16
CA ALA A 9 18.30 -18.67 5.35
C ALA A 9 16.86 -18.72 5.86
N PRO A 10 16.46 -17.84 6.80
CA PRO A 10 15.06 -17.66 7.15
C PRO A 10 14.28 -17.23 5.91
N VAL A 11 13.17 -17.92 5.62
CA VAL A 11 12.30 -17.62 4.47
C VAL A 11 10.98 -17.09 4.98
N PHE A 12 10.51 -16.01 4.38
CA PHE A 12 9.22 -15.40 4.64
C PHE A 12 8.53 -15.12 3.31
N VAL A 13 7.27 -15.51 3.18
CA VAL A 13 6.50 -15.37 1.94
C VAL A 13 5.50 -14.23 2.09
N VAL A 14 5.50 -13.29 1.15
CA VAL A 14 4.52 -12.20 1.09
C VAL A 14 3.68 -12.37 -0.16
N ALA A 15 2.35 -12.46 0.01
CA ALA A 15 1.42 -12.46 -1.11
C ALA A 15 1.13 -11.00 -1.51
N GLN A 16 1.55 -10.63 -2.73
CA GLN A 16 1.19 -9.38 -3.38
C GLN A 16 0.17 -9.66 -4.49
N TYR A 17 -0.65 -8.66 -4.78
CA TYR A 17 -1.82 -8.81 -5.64
C TYR A 17 -1.75 -7.88 -6.83
N ASP A 18 -2.29 -8.33 -7.96
CA ASP A 18 -2.52 -7.48 -9.12
C ASP A 18 -3.67 -6.50 -8.82
N PRO A 19 -3.60 -5.21 -9.23
CA PRO A 19 -4.66 -4.24 -8.94
C PRO A 19 -6.04 -4.65 -9.47
N TYR A 20 -6.08 -5.46 -10.53
CA TYR A 20 -7.31 -5.93 -11.17
C TYR A 20 -8.23 -6.69 -10.20
N ILE A 21 -7.66 -7.32 -9.17
CA ILE A 21 -8.42 -8.04 -8.14
C ILE A 21 -9.34 -7.10 -7.34
N PHE A 22 -8.96 -5.83 -7.20
CA PHE A 22 -9.68 -4.83 -6.42
C PHE A 22 -10.65 -4.00 -7.28
N THR A 23 -10.48 -4.00 -8.60
CA THR A 23 -11.32 -3.26 -9.55
C THR A 23 -12.35 -4.13 -10.27
N SER A 24 -12.16 -5.44 -10.25
CA SER A 24 -13.05 -6.39 -10.90
C SER A 24 -14.41 -6.51 -10.20
N PRO A 25 -15.48 -6.95 -10.90
CA PRO A 25 -16.71 -7.37 -10.24
C PRO A 25 -16.40 -8.37 -9.11
N GLN A 26 -17.06 -8.24 -7.95
CA GLN A 26 -16.68 -8.97 -6.72
C GLN A 26 -16.43 -10.46 -6.96
N ARG A 27 -17.28 -11.13 -7.74
CA ARG A 27 -17.14 -12.57 -8.05
C ARG A 27 -15.81 -12.93 -8.72
N HIS A 28 -15.27 -12.08 -9.59
CA HIS A 28 -14.00 -12.34 -10.25
C HIS A 28 -12.82 -12.05 -9.30
N GLY A 29 -12.88 -10.95 -8.55
CA GLY A 29 -11.90 -10.63 -7.51
C GLY A 29 -11.76 -11.76 -6.47
N ASP A 30 -12.88 -12.34 -6.02
CA ASP A 30 -12.88 -13.46 -5.06
C ASP A 30 -12.22 -14.73 -5.60
N ILE A 31 -12.39 -15.02 -6.90
CA ILE A 31 -11.78 -16.18 -7.54
C ILE A 31 -10.27 -15.99 -7.65
N GLU A 32 -9.83 -14.83 -8.11
CA GLU A 32 -8.41 -14.52 -8.22
C GLU A 32 -7.75 -14.46 -6.83
N HIS A 33 -8.45 -13.96 -5.81
CA HIS A 33 -7.96 -13.99 -4.42
C HIS A 33 -7.77 -15.42 -3.96
N ARG A 34 -8.78 -16.28 -4.18
CA ARG A 34 -8.69 -17.69 -3.82
C ARG A 34 -7.53 -18.41 -4.50
N ARG A 35 -7.23 -18.07 -5.75
CA ARG A 35 -6.08 -18.62 -6.49
C ARG A 35 -4.76 -18.14 -5.92
N ALA A 36 -4.65 -16.85 -5.65
CA ALA A 36 -3.47 -16.25 -5.05
C ALA A 36 -3.17 -16.84 -3.65
N LEU A 37 -4.20 -17.22 -2.88
CA LEU A 37 -4.05 -17.88 -1.58
C LEU A 37 -3.39 -19.27 -1.64
N THR A 38 -3.29 -19.91 -2.81
CA THR A 38 -2.60 -21.20 -2.94
C THR A 38 -1.14 -21.11 -2.51
N VAL A 39 -0.43 -20.04 -2.87
CA VAL A 39 0.99 -19.85 -2.55
C VAL A 39 1.24 -19.72 -1.04
N PRO A 40 0.60 -18.79 -0.30
CA PRO A 40 0.79 -18.67 1.15
C PRO A 40 0.29 -19.92 1.91
N LYS A 41 -0.72 -20.64 1.40
CA LYS A 41 -1.13 -21.94 1.97
C LYS A 41 -0.03 -22.98 1.84
N CYS A 42 0.51 -23.20 0.63
CA CYS A 42 1.62 -24.12 0.43
C CYS A 42 2.87 -23.72 1.22
N ALA A 43 3.13 -22.43 1.40
CA ALA A 43 4.20 -21.94 2.27
C ALA A 43 3.96 -22.35 3.73
N THR A 44 2.76 -22.11 4.24
CA THR A 44 2.37 -22.47 5.61
C THR A 44 2.43 -23.98 5.85
N GLU A 45 1.93 -24.79 4.92
CA GLU A 45 2.02 -26.26 4.95
C GLU A 45 3.46 -26.77 4.94
N ALA A 46 4.37 -26.03 4.29
CA ALA A 46 5.80 -26.32 4.30
C ALA A 46 6.53 -25.78 5.55
N GLY A 47 5.81 -25.26 6.54
CA GLY A 47 6.37 -24.69 7.77
C GLY A 47 7.01 -23.30 7.59
N LEU A 48 6.74 -22.63 6.47
CA LEU A 48 7.24 -21.28 6.21
C LEU A 48 6.21 -20.24 6.65
N PRO A 49 6.64 -19.17 7.35
CA PRO A 49 5.77 -18.06 7.67
C PRO A 49 5.36 -17.31 6.38
N ALA A 50 4.07 -16.98 6.30
CA ALA A 50 3.51 -16.21 5.20
C ALA A 50 2.67 -15.03 5.71
N LEU A 51 2.65 -13.95 4.92
CA LEU A 51 1.80 -12.78 5.10
C LEU A 51 0.93 -12.58 3.86
N ASP A 52 -0.36 -12.48 4.12
CA ASP A 52 -1.35 -12.10 3.13
C ASP A 52 -1.74 -10.63 3.31
N LEU A 53 -1.54 -9.83 2.27
CA LEU A 53 -1.85 -8.40 2.26
C LEU A 53 -3.24 -8.08 1.67
N PHE A 54 -4.05 -9.09 1.30
CA PHE A 54 -5.27 -8.85 0.56
C PHE A 54 -6.25 -7.94 1.30
N GLU A 55 -6.60 -8.30 2.53
CA GLU A 55 -7.59 -7.58 3.33
C GLU A 55 -7.12 -6.15 3.65
N SER A 56 -5.85 -5.99 4.01
CA SER A 56 -5.28 -4.68 4.35
C SER A 56 -5.15 -3.77 3.13
N MET A 57 -4.79 -4.31 1.96
CA MET A 57 -4.79 -3.59 0.69
C MET A 57 -6.21 -3.25 0.24
N ARG A 58 -7.16 -4.17 0.38
CA ARG A 58 -8.57 -3.92 0.06
C ARG A 58 -9.11 -2.77 0.89
N ASP A 59 -8.83 -2.73 2.18
CA ASP A 59 -9.30 -1.69 3.08
C ASP A 59 -8.67 -0.32 2.72
N LEU A 60 -7.37 -0.28 2.43
CA LEU A 60 -6.66 0.90 1.93
C LEU A 60 -7.29 1.44 0.64
N ILE A 61 -7.51 0.56 -0.35
CA ILE A 61 -8.06 0.90 -1.66
C ILE A 61 -9.53 1.32 -1.54
N SER A 62 -10.31 0.66 -0.68
CA SER A 62 -11.72 1.01 -0.46
C SER A 62 -11.86 2.40 0.18
N ALA A 63 -10.92 2.78 1.06
CA ALA A 63 -10.95 4.08 1.71
C ALA A 63 -10.40 5.23 0.84
N HIS A 64 -9.38 4.96 0.02
CA HIS A 64 -8.58 6.02 -0.63
C HIS A 64 -8.48 5.90 -2.15
N GLY A 65 -9.12 4.89 -2.73
CA GLY A 65 -9.05 4.58 -4.16
C GLY A 65 -7.78 3.82 -4.56
N LEU A 66 -7.78 3.29 -5.79
CA LEU A 66 -6.70 2.43 -6.29
C LEU A 66 -5.33 3.13 -6.33
N THR A 67 -5.32 4.43 -6.62
CA THR A 67 -4.10 5.26 -6.69
C THR A 67 -3.44 5.48 -5.33
N ALA A 68 -4.07 5.06 -4.22
CA ALA A 68 -3.43 5.05 -2.91
C ALA A 68 -2.29 4.03 -2.83
N ALA A 69 -2.35 2.97 -3.64
CA ALA A 69 -1.36 1.89 -3.63
C ALA A 69 -0.68 1.67 -4.98
N TYR A 70 -1.40 1.83 -6.10
CA TYR A 70 -0.87 1.54 -7.43
C TYR A 70 -0.55 2.82 -8.22
N ALA A 71 0.43 2.72 -9.11
CA ALA A 71 0.65 3.75 -10.12
C ALA A 71 -0.43 3.66 -11.21
N THR A 72 -0.72 4.78 -11.88
CA THR A 72 -1.80 4.85 -12.86
C THR A 72 -1.48 3.98 -14.09
N ASN A 73 -2.44 3.15 -14.52
CA ASN A 73 -2.34 2.27 -15.68
C ASN A 73 -1.18 1.25 -15.63
N THR A 74 -0.81 0.79 -14.44
CA THR A 74 0.20 -0.26 -14.23
C THR A 74 -0.22 -1.17 -13.08
N ASP A 75 0.30 -2.39 -13.10
CA ASP A 75 0.25 -3.41 -12.06
C ASP A 75 1.23 -3.16 -10.90
N HIS A 76 2.09 -2.14 -11.00
CA HIS A 76 3.08 -1.81 -9.97
C HIS A 76 2.54 -0.91 -8.87
N HIS A 77 3.01 -1.16 -7.64
CA HIS A 77 2.82 -0.22 -6.54
C HIS A 77 3.52 1.10 -6.83
N ASN A 78 2.87 2.20 -6.44
CA ASN A 78 3.53 3.49 -6.33
C ASN A 78 4.37 3.55 -5.03
N ALA A 79 4.96 4.72 -4.73
CA ALA A 79 5.77 4.88 -3.52
C ALA A 79 4.99 4.56 -2.23
N SER A 80 3.73 4.99 -2.15
CA SER A 80 2.87 4.75 -0.99
C SER A 80 2.50 3.28 -0.84
N GLY A 81 2.17 2.58 -1.93
CA GLY A 81 1.89 1.14 -1.91
C GLY A 81 3.11 0.31 -1.50
N ASN A 82 4.30 0.67 -2.00
CA ASN A 82 5.55 0.03 -1.59
C ASN A 82 5.84 0.27 -0.10
N TRP A 83 5.64 1.51 0.38
CA TRP A 83 5.81 1.83 1.79
C TRP A 83 4.85 1.04 2.68
N PHE A 84 3.56 0.97 2.30
CA PHE A 84 2.54 0.20 3.01
C PHE A 84 2.91 -1.29 3.11
N THR A 85 3.30 -1.90 1.97
CA THR A 85 3.73 -3.31 1.91
C THR A 85 4.98 -3.57 2.75
N ALA A 86 5.96 -2.66 2.69
CA ALA A 86 7.19 -2.76 3.46
C ALA A 86 6.94 -2.65 4.97
N GLU A 87 6.10 -1.72 5.41
CA GLU A 87 5.77 -1.55 6.83
C GLU A 87 4.98 -2.74 7.37
N ALA A 88 4.00 -3.25 6.63
CA ALA A 88 3.26 -4.46 7.00
C ALA A 88 4.19 -5.69 7.09
N THR A 89 5.12 -5.81 6.14
CA THR A 89 6.15 -6.86 6.16
C THR A 89 7.07 -6.74 7.36
N ALA A 90 7.58 -5.54 7.65
CA ALA A 90 8.45 -5.28 8.78
C ALA A 90 7.75 -5.57 10.12
N ALA A 91 6.50 -5.13 10.27
CA ALA A 91 5.69 -5.42 11.45
C ALA A 91 5.50 -6.92 11.66
N GLU A 92 5.19 -7.68 10.60
CA GLU A 92 5.00 -9.13 10.70
C GLU A 92 6.31 -9.88 11.00
N LEU A 93 7.42 -9.47 10.41
CA LEU A 93 8.74 -10.02 10.72
C LEU A 93 9.12 -9.78 12.19
N ARG A 94 8.87 -8.57 12.73
CA ARG A 94 9.08 -8.25 14.15
C ARG A 94 8.18 -9.09 15.05
N ARG A 95 6.89 -9.20 14.75
CA ARG A 95 5.91 -10.01 15.51
C ARG A 95 6.33 -11.48 15.60
N ARG A 96 7.02 -11.99 14.57
CA ARG A 96 7.54 -13.37 14.51
C ARG A 96 8.94 -13.53 15.10
N GLY A 97 9.58 -12.45 15.56
CA GLY A 97 10.96 -12.48 16.05
C GLY A 97 11.99 -12.81 14.95
N MET A 98 11.63 -12.62 13.68
CA MET A 98 12.52 -12.89 12.54
C MET A 98 13.51 -11.76 12.27
N VAL A 99 13.22 -10.57 12.79
CA VAL A 99 14.11 -9.43 12.82
C VAL A 99 14.09 -8.84 14.23
N SER A 100 15.26 -8.45 14.73
CA SER A 100 15.34 -7.67 15.96
C SER A 100 14.78 -6.27 15.71
N GLU A 101 14.16 -5.69 16.73
CA GLU A 101 13.78 -4.28 16.70
C GLU A 101 15.03 -3.46 16.34
N PRO A 102 14.98 -2.56 15.35
CA PRO A 102 16.13 -1.75 15.05
C PRO A 102 16.48 -0.97 16.32
N ALA A 103 17.73 -1.07 16.76
CA ALA A 103 18.24 -0.20 17.81
C ALA A 103 17.87 1.25 17.41
N PRO A 104 17.38 2.10 18.34
CA PRO A 104 17.03 3.46 18.02
C PRO A 104 18.23 4.12 17.36
N GLN A 105 18.14 4.32 16.05
CA GLN A 105 19.14 5.05 15.30
C GLN A 105 19.01 6.49 15.78
N PRO A 106 20.08 7.11 16.32
CA PRO A 106 20.12 8.57 16.39
C PRO A 106 19.78 9.05 14.99
N LEU A 107 18.81 9.96 14.84
CA LEU A 107 18.45 10.57 13.56
C LEU A 107 19.74 10.86 12.79
N ALA A 108 20.06 9.98 11.84
CA ALA A 108 21.27 10.13 11.05
C ALA A 108 20.99 11.36 10.21
N ASN A 109 21.63 12.47 10.58
CA ASN A 109 21.63 13.68 9.79
C ASN A 109 21.96 13.28 8.35
N CYS A 110 20.97 13.35 7.46
CA CYS A 110 21.22 13.26 6.03
C CYS A 110 22.34 14.26 5.73
N PRO A 111 23.46 13.85 5.13
CA PRO A 111 24.54 14.77 4.78
C PRO A 111 24.00 15.76 3.75
N GLY A 112 23.61 16.94 4.23
CA GLY A 112 22.89 17.97 3.49
C GLY A 112 22.26 19.04 4.37
N SER A 113 21.94 18.74 5.64
CA SER A 113 21.51 19.75 6.60
C SER A 113 22.72 20.36 7.31
N GLY A 114 23.19 21.50 6.81
CA GLY A 114 24.10 22.39 7.53
C GLY A 114 23.52 22.84 8.88
N PRO A 115 24.34 23.45 9.76
CA PRO A 115 23.99 23.70 11.15
C PRO A 115 22.78 24.64 11.30
N SER A 116 21.81 24.17 12.07
CA SER A 116 20.55 24.83 12.42
C SER A 116 20.74 26.19 13.11
N ALA A 117 19.97 27.19 12.67
CA ALA A 117 19.61 28.32 13.53
C ALA A 117 18.47 27.89 14.48
N PRO A 118 18.42 28.35 15.75
CA PRO A 118 17.34 28.00 16.64
C PRO A 118 16.18 28.98 16.42
N ARG A 119 14.96 28.46 16.26
CA ARG A 119 13.77 29.18 16.74
C ARG A 119 12.58 28.26 17.00
N SER A 120 12.35 28.08 18.29
CA SER A 120 11.07 27.88 18.94
C SER A 120 9.90 28.51 18.18
N SER A 121 8.87 27.70 17.90
CA SER A 121 7.46 28.09 18.04
C SER A 121 6.58 26.83 17.95
N ARG A 122 5.92 26.57 19.06
CA ARG A 122 4.92 25.52 19.30
C ARG A 122 3.75 25.70 18.32
N LEU A 123 3.65 24.90 17.26
CA LEU A 123 2.45 24.87 16.42
C LEU A 123 1.39 24.01 17.12
N LYS A 124 0.51 24.65 17.89
CA LYS A 124 -0.75 24.04 18.33
C LYS A 124 -1.68 24.03 17.11
N ILE A 125 -1.96 22.85 16.58
CA ILE A 125 -3.06 22.66 15.62
C ILE A 125 -4.33 22.52 16.46
N SER A 126 -5.08 23.62 16.59
CA SER A 126 -6.48 23.60 17.02
C SER A 126 -7.37 23.50 15.79
N PHE A 127 -8.21 22.46 15.74
CA PHE A 127 -9.28 22.32 14.77
C PHE A 127 -10.39 23.31 15.12
N ASP A 128 -10.56 24.36 14.33
CA ASP A 128 -11.76 25.19 14.38
C ASP A 128 -12.79 24.64 13.39
N ARG A 129 -13.96 24.30 13.92
CA ARG A 129 -15.10 23.70 13.22
C ARG A 129 -16.11 24.81 12.98
N SER A 130 -15.79 25.77 12.11
CA SER A 130 -16.77 26.68 11.49
C SER A 130 -16.06 27.59 10.50
N SER A 131 -16.21 27.32 9.21
CA SER A 131 -16.16 28.35 8.16
C SER A 131 -16.75 27.77 6.90
N SER A 132 -18.02 28.08 6.65
CA SER A 132 -18.63 28.01 5.33
C SER A 132 -17.84 28.92 4.40
N THR A 133 -17.13 28.33 3.44
CA THR A 133 -16.57 29.08 2.31
C THR A 133 -17.40 28.77 1.08
N VAL A 134 -18.05 29.82 0.57
CA VAL A 134 -18.82 29.85 -0.66
C VAL A 134 -17.89 29.52 -1.83
N LEU A 135 -18.23 28.49 -2.60
CA LEU A 135 -17.55 28.15 -3.86
C LEU A 135 -18.00 29.12 -4.97
N PRO A 136 -17.10 29.63 -5.83
CA PRO A 136 -17.51 30.32 -7.05
C PRO A 136 -18.00 29.31 -8.09
N SER A 137 -19.14 29.61 -8.70
CA SER A 137 -19.80 28.87 -9.77
C SER A 137 -18.89 28.76 -11.00
N LEU A 138 -18.61 27.54 -11.47
CA LEU A 138 -17.97 27.30 -12.76
C LEU A 138 -19.00 27.38 -13.90
N PRO A 139 -18.64 27.90 -15.08
CA PRO A 139 -19.55 27.98 -16.21
C PRO A 139 -19.80 26.61 -16.84
N SER A 140 -21.08 26.32 -17.09
CA SER A 140 -21.55 25.16 -17.85
C SER A 140 -20.95 25.16 -19.25
N THR A 141 -20.03 24.23 -19.51
CA THR A 141 -19.59 23.94 -20.88
C THR A 141 -20.33 22.71 -21.36
N THR A 142 -21.29 22.94 -22.25
CA THR A 142 -22.04 21.89 -22.96
C THR A 142 -21.10 21.17 -23.92
N ILE A 143 -20.76 19.92 -23.63
CA ILE A 143 -20.04 19.04 -24.57
C ILE A 143 -21.08 18.33 -25.45
N SER A 144 -20.97 18.58 -26.75
CA SER A 144 -21.81 17.99 -27.80
C SER A 144 -21.51 16.48 -27.97
N PRO A 145 -22.52 15.62 -28.18
CA PRO A 145 -22.30 14.19 -28.39
C PRO A 145 -21.82 13.92 -29.83
N TRP A 146 -20.68 13.25 -29.95
CA TRP A 146 -20.19 12.71 -31.21
C TRP A 146 -21.04 11.50 -31.63
N THR A 147 -21.55 11.57 -32.85
CA THR A 147 -22.18 10.48 -33.59
C THR A 147 -21.14 9.43 -34.00
N MET A 148 -21.35 8.16 -33.64
CA MET A 148 -20.68 7.03 -34.29
C MET A 148 -21.70 6.27 -35.15
N SER A 149 -21.50 6.33 -36.47
CA SER A 149 -22.10 5.41 -37.44
C SER A 149 -21.32 4.09 -37.44
N TRP A 150 -22.03 2.98 -37.42
CA TRP A 150 -21.50 1.64 -37.67
C TRP A 150 -21.77 1.28 -39.12
N LEU A 151 -20.70 0.88 -39.84
CA LEU A 151 -20.75 -0.03 -40.98
C LEU A 151 -20.16 -1.36 -40.52
#